data_AF-A0A941S090-F1
#
_entry.id   AF-A0A941S090-F1
#
_cell.length_a   1.000
_cell.length_b   1.000
_cell.length_c   1.000
_cell.angle_alpha   90.00
_cell.angle_beta   90.00
_cell.angle_gamma   90.00
#
_symmetry.space_group_name_H-M   'P 1'
#
loop_
_entity.id
_entity.type
_entity.pdbx_description
1 polymer ?
#
loop_
_entity_poly.entity_id
_entity_poly.type
_entity_poly.pdbx_seq_one_letter_code
_entity_poly.pdbx_strand_id
1 'polypeptide(L)'
;MILDSPNFLAGLSVTYLVCLAAWLAGGFWALKWLLRARHRARTQRLQMRGLNLGLSVWMFFAGATLVEMYFSLIYDQSDSFNMTNVSKRWFARHVRKNEAGFRDQNPLPRKLGKGVHRLWFVGDSFTYGHGVKNVSNRFSDRVALALEQSHPGKFAVSNVAETGMNI
;
A
#
# COMPACT_ATOMS: atom_id res chain seq x y z
N MET A 1 -11.29 6.63 19.16
CA MET A 1 -10.34 5.58 18.74
C MET A 1 -10.96 4.85 17.56
N ILE A 2 -10.86 5.43 16.37
CA ILE A 2 -11.32 4.76 15.13
C ILE A 2 -10.15 3.88 14.73
N LEU A 3 -10.32 2.58 14.87
CA LEU A 3 -9.39 1.60 14.29
C LEU A 3 -9.40 1.88 12.79
N ASP A 4 -8.31 2.45 12.29
CA ASP A 4 -8.04 2.52 10.87
C ASP A 4 -7.96 1.09 10.36
N SER A 5 -9.09 0.58 9.89
CA SER A 5 -9.14 -0.67 9.14
C SER A 5 -8.05 -0.57 8.08
N PRO A 6 -7.02 -1.43 8.12
CA PRO A 6 -6.06 -1.46 7.04
C PRO A 6 -6.87 -1.85 5.82
N ASN A 7 -7.13 -0.90 4.93
CA ASN A 7 -7.76 -1.17 3.65
C ASN A 7 -6.73 -1.96 2.84
N PHE A 8 -6.62 -3.25 3.15
CA PHE A 8 -5.70 -4.18 2.53
C PHE A 8 -5.92 -4.22 1.02
N LEU A 9 -7.16 -3.97 0.59
CA LEU A 9 -7.56 -3.87 -0.80
C LEU A 9 -7.49 -2.45 -1.38
N ALA A 10 -7.07 -1.44 -0.61
CA ALA A 10 -6.93 -0.08 -1.13
C ALA A 10 -5.94 -0.05 -2.29
N GLY A 11 -6.39 0.51 -3.40
CA GLY A 11 -5.64 0.62 -4.66
C GLY A 11 -5.66 -0.65 -5.53
N LEU A 12 -6.39 -1.71 -5.16
CA LEU A 12 -6.68 -2.84 -6.05
C LEU A 12 -8.05 -2.68 -6.69
N SER A 13 -8.13 -2.94 -8.00
CA SER A 13 -9.42 -2.94 -8.70
C SER A 13 -10.21 -4.22 -8.40
N VAL A 14 -11.54 -4.09 -8.32
CA VAL A 14 -12.44 -5.26 -8.17
C VAL A 14 -12.21 -6.26 -9.31
N THR A 15 -12.00 -5.74 -10.54
CA THR A 15 -11.68 -6.55 -11.71
C THR A 15 -10.41 -7.38 -11.50
N TYR A 16 -9.34 -6.80 -10.96
CA TYR A 16 -8.11 -7.55 -10.66
C TYR A 16 -8.37 -8.69 -9.67
N LEU A 17 -9.13 -8.42 -8.60
CA LEU A 17 -9.45 -9.44 -7.59
C LEU A 17 -10.28 -10.59 -8.18
N VAL A 18 -11.26 -10.29 -9.04
CA VAL A 18 -12.07 -11.29 -9.74
C VAL A 18 -11.21 -12.12 -10.70
N CYS A 19 -10.35 -11.47 -11.49
CA CYS A 19 -9.41 -12.14 -12.39
C CYS A 19 -8.45 -13.05 -11.62
N LEU A 20 -7.90 -12.58 -10.49
CA LEU A 20 -7.01 -13.36 -9.65
C LEU A 20 -7.73 -14.57 -9.04
N ALA A 21 -8.96 -14.41 -8.55
CA ALA A 21 -9.75 -15.52 -8.03
C ALA A 21 -10.05 -16.57 -9.11
N ALA A 22 -10.44 -16.14 -10.31
CA ALA A 22 -10.66 -17.02 -11.45
C ALA A 22 -9.38 -17.76 -11.87
N TRP A 23 -8.25 -17.06 -11.91
CA TRP A 23 -6.93 -17.63 -12.20
C TRP A 23 -6.53 -18.70 -11.18
N LEU A 24 -6.69 -18.44 -9.89
CA LEU A 24 -6.38 -19.40 -8.82
C LEU A 24 -7.28 -20.63 -8.89
N ALA A 25 -8.57 -20.46 -9.14
CA ALA A 25 -9.50 -21.57 -9.33
C ALA A 25 -9.12 -22.42 -10.56
N GLY A 26 -8.86 -21.78 -11.70
CA GLY A 26 -8.41 -22.45 -12.92
C GLY A 26 -7.09 -23.20 -12.73
N GLY A 27 -6.12 -22.56 -12.07
CA GLY A 27 -4.84 -23.16 -11.71
C GLY A 27 -4.98 -24.40 -10.83
N PHE A 28 -5.86 -24.35 -9.82
CA PHE A 28 -6.15 -25.51 -8.98
C PHE A 28 -6.76 -26.68 -9.76
N TRP A 29 -7.73 -26.41 -10.64
CA TRP A 29 -8.32 -27.43 -11.49
C TRP A 29 -7.31 -28.02 -12.49
N ALA A 30 -6.45 -27.19 -13.08
CA ALA A 30 -5.38 -27.62 -13.97
C ALA A 30 -4.39 -28.54 -13.25
N LEU A 31 -3.96 -28.19 -12.02
CA LEU A 31 -3.10 -29.05 -11.20
C LEU A 31 -3.76 -30.41 -10.94
N LYS A 32 -5.02 -30.40 -10.49
CA LYS A 32 -5.77 -31.62 -10.21
C LYS A 32 -5.90 -32.51 -11.45
N TRP A 33 -6.10 -31.91 -12.62
CA TRP A 33 -6.12 -32.63 -13.90
C TRP A 33 -4.74 -33.21 -14.24
N LEU A 34 -3.67 -32.41 -14.16
CA LEU A 34 -2.30 -32.85 -14.44
C LEU A 34 -1.88 -34.02 -13.55
N LEU A 35 -2.20 -33.95 -12.25
CA LEU A 35 -1.90 -35.02 -11.30
C LEU A 35 -2.69 -36.30 -11.63
N ARG A 36 -3.99 -36.18 -11.93
CA ARG A 36 -4.81 -37.34 -12.34
C ARG A 36 -4.33 -37.96 -13.66
N ALA A 37 -3.99 -37.13 -14.64
CA ALA A 37 -3.46 -37.58 -15.92
C ALA A 37 -2.11 -38.30 -15.73
N ARG A 38 -1.24 -37.78 -14.86
CA ARG A 38 0.04 -38.41 -14.49
C ARG A 38 -0.14 -39.75 -13.82
N HIS A 39 -1.13 -39.90 -12.95
CA HIS A 39 -1.44 -41.20 -12.33
C HIS A 39 -1.91 -42.23 -13.37
N ARG A 40 -2.69 -41.82 -14.39
CA ARG A 40 -3.18 -42.72 -15.44
C ARG A 40 -2.12 -43.08 -16.47
N ALA A 41 -1.23 -42.15 -16.82
CA ALA A 41 -0.23 -42.32 -17.87
C ALA A 41 1.07 -42.99 -17.39
N ARG A 42 1.09 -43.61 -16.20
CA ARG A 42 2.30 -44.11 -15.53
C ARG A 42 3.10 -45.13 -16.34
N THR A 43 2.46 -45.81 -17.29
CA THR A 43 3.08 -46.80 -18.19
C THR A 43 3.49 -46.23 -19.56
N GLN A 44 3.11 -44.99 -19.91
CA GLN A 44 3.36 -44.40 -21.23
C GLN A 44 4.45 -43.31 -21.19
N ARG A 45 5.68 -43.68 -21.59
CA ARG A 45 6.89 -42.86 -21.44
C ARG A 45 6.84 -41.48 -22.12
N LEU A 46 6.19 -41.36 -23.30
CA LEU A 46 6.02 -40.09 -24.01
C LEU A 46 5.01 -39.17 -23.32
N GLN A 47 3.88 -39.70 -22.85
CA GLN A 47 2.88 -38.94 -22.10
C GLN A 47 3.45 -38.41 -20.77
N MET A 48 4.32 -39.20 -20.12
CA MET A 48 5.00 -38.79 -18.89
C MET A 48 5.93 -37.57 -19.09
N ARG A 49 6.61 -37.45 -20.23
CA ARG A 49 7.45 -36.28 -20.54
C ARG A 49 6.61 -35.01 -20.68
N GLY A 50 5.51 -35.08 -21.43
CA GLY A 50 4.58 -33.95 -21.59
C GLY A 50 3.93 -33.53 -20.27
N LEU A 51 3.54 -34.48 -19.43
CA LEU A 51 2.94 -34.20 -18.12
C LEU A 51 3.94 -33.60 -17.13
N ASN A 52 5.19 -34.05 -17.15
CA ASN A 52 6.24 -33.44 -16.32
C ASN A 52 6.54 -32.00 -16.79
N LEU A 53 6.61 -31.75 -18.10
CA LEU A 53 6.76 -30.39 -18.62
C LEU A 53 5.58 -29.50 -18.22
N GLY A 54 4.34 -30.01 -18.36
CA GLY A 54 3.14 -29.30 -17.93
C GLY A 54 3.15 -28.98 -16.43
N LEU A 55 3.60 -29.92 -15.59
CA LEU A 55 3.76 -29.70 -14.16
C LEU A 55 4.84 -28.64 -13.86
N SER A 56 5.98 -28.67 -14.56
CA SER A 56 7.03 -27.66 -14.41
C SER A 56 6.54 -26.26 -14.79
N VAL A 57 5.82 -26.13 -15.91
CA VAL A 57 5.22 -24.86 -16.34
C VAL A 57 4.20 -24.39 -15.31
N TRP A 58 3.34 -25.28 -14.81
CA TRP A 58 2.38 -24.96 -13.77
C TRP A 58 3.07 -24.46 -12.49
N MET A 59 4.13 -25.14 -12.03
CA MET A 59 4.90 -24.74 -10.85
C MET A 59 5.54 -23.36 -11.01
N PHE A 60 6.07 -23.06 -12.19
CA PHE A 60 6.62 -21.74 -12.51
C PHE A 60 5.54 -20.64 -12.37
N PHE A 61 4.38 -20.83 -12.99
CA PHE A 61 3.29 -19.87 -12.89
C PHE A 61 2.72 -19.75 -11.48
N ALA A 62 2.64 -20.84 -10.72
CA ALA A 62 2.25 -20.81 -9.32
C ALA A 62 3.24 -19.95 -8.50
N GLY A 63 4.55 -20.15 -8.69
CA GLY A 63 5.59 -19.34 -8.06
C GLY A 63 5.49 -17.85 -8.43
N ALA A 64 5.36 -17.53 -9.72
CA ALA A 64 5.17 -16.17 -10.19
C ALA A 64 3.90 -15.53 -9.60
N THR A 65 2.81 -16.29 -9.48
CA THR A 65 1.55 -15.84 -8.87
C THR A 65 1.75 -15.51 -7.39
N LEU A 66 2.53 -16.30 -6.64
CA LEU A 66 2.83 -16.02 -5.23
C LEU A 66 3.64 -14.73 -5.07
N VAL A 67 4.63 -14.50 -5.93
CA VAL A 67 5.42 -13.25 -5.95
C VAL A 67 4.53 -12.06 -6.26
N GLU A 68 3.69 -12.18 -7.29
CA GLU A 68 2.71 -11.15 -7.65
C GLU A 68 1.75 -10.87 -6.49
N MET A 69 1.21 -11.89 -5.83
CA MET A 69 0.34 -11.72 -4.66
C MET A 69 1.06 -11.04 -3.50
N TYR A 70 2.33 -11.36 -3.25
CA TYR A 70 3.11 -10.68 -2.22
C TYR A 70 3.19 -9.18 -2.52
N PHE A 71 3.57 -8.80 -3.75
CA PHE A 71 3.65 -7.40 -4.14
C PHE A 71 2.28 -6.73 -4.16
N SER A 72 1.24 -7.42 -4.61
CA SER A 72 -0.10 -6.87 -4.82
C SER A 72 -0.99 -6.87 -3.59
N LEU A 73 -0.65 -7.62 -2.52
CA LEU A 73 -1.46 -7.69 -1.31
C LEU A 73 -0.70 -7.19 -0.07
N ILE A 74 0.56 -7.62 0.08
CA ILE A 74 1.32 -7.41 1.32
C ILE A 74 2.23 -6.19 1.18
N TYR A 75 3.05 -6.15 0.14
CA TYR A 75 4.08 -5.12 -0.02
C TYR A 75 3.50 -3.77 -0.42
N ASP A 76 3.90 -2.73 0.29
CA ASP A 76 3.68 -1.33 -0.08
C ASP A 76 4.88 -0.46 0.28
N GLN A 77 5.31 0.35 -0.67
CA GLN A 77 6.43 1.27 -0.53
C GLN A 77 6.22 2.44 -1.49
N SER A 78 6.43 3.65 -1.00
CA SER A 78 6.47 4.84 -1.84
C SER A 78 7.70 4.86 -2.75
N ASP A 79 7.54 5.36 -3.96
CA ASP A 79 8.66 5.72 -4.84
C ASP A 79 8.67 7.23 -5.12
N SER A 80 9.80 7.76 -5.62
CA SER A 80 9.98 9.21 -5.81
C SER A 80 8.97 9.85 -6.77
N PHE A 81 8.36 9.09 -7.67
CA PHE A 81 7.53 9.61 -8.76
C PHE A 81 6.08 9.10 -8.73
N ASN A 82 5.72 8.32 -7.71
CA ASN A 82 4.48 7.57 -7.61
C ASN A 82 4.11 6.76 -8.87
N MET A 83 5.10 6.18 -9.56
CA MET A 83 4.88 5.52 -10.85
C MET A 83 4.49 4.05 -10.70
N THR A 84 5.03 3.36 -9.70
CA THR A 84 4.78 1.93 -9.49
C THR A 84 3.41 1.68 -8.86
N ASN A 85 2.81 0.52 -9.16
CA ASN A 85 1.56 0.10 -8.50
C ASN A 85 1.72 -0.03 -6.98
N VAL A 86 2.92 -0.41 -6.53
CA VAL A 86 3.30 -0.48 -5.11
C VAL A 86 3.24 0.91 -4.47
N SER A 87 3.78 1.94 -5.13
CA SER A 87 3.71 3.32 -4.64
C SER A 87 2.28 3.85 -4.64
N LYS A 88 1.53 3.67 -5.73
CA LYS A 88 0.13 4.11 -5.80
C LYS A 88 -0.72 3.53 -4.67
N ARG A 89 -0.48 2.26 -4.32
CA ARG A 89 -1.13 1.59 -3.19
C ARG A 89 -0.67 2.12 -1.84
N TRP A 90 0.61 2.43 -1.69
CA TRP A 90 1.09 3.11 -0.50
C TRP A 90 0.36 4.44 -0.27
N PHE A 91 0.18 5.26 -1.32
CA PHE A 91 -0.61 6.50 -1.24
C PHE A 91 -2.06 6.22 -0.86
N ALA A 92 -2.73 5.28 -1.54
CA ALA A 92 -4.12 4.94 -1.26
C ALA A 92 -4.37 4.42 0.18
N ARG A 93 -3.36 3.81 0.81
CA ARG A 93 -3.44 3.25 2.17
C ARG A 93 -3.08 4.27 3.24
N HIS A 94 -2.02 5.04 3.03
CA HIS A 94 -1.35 5.82 4.09
C HIS A 94 -1.57 7.33 3.97
N VAL A 95 -2.16 7.80 2.86
CA VAL A 95 -2.49 9.21 2.66
C VAL A 95 -3.98 9.43 2.88
N ARG A 96 -4.29 10.25 3.87
CA ARG A 96 -5.61 10.84 4.07
C ARG A 96 -5.46 12.34 4.18
N LYS A 97 -6.33 13.06 3.48
CA LYS A 97 -6.33 14.52 3.47
C LYS A 97 -7.41 15.02 4.43
N ASN A 98 -7.11 16.10 5.15
CA ASN A 98 -8.10 16.82 5.96
C ASN A 98 -9.01 17.68 5.06
N GLU A 99 -9.97 18.39 5.66
CA GLU A 99 -10.89 19.28 4.96
C GLU A 99 -10.20 20.39 4.15
N ALA A 100 -8.98 20.75 4.52
CA ALA A 100 -8.16 21.73 3.82
C ALA A 100 -7.36 21.14 2.65
N GLY A 101 -7.46 19.84 2.39
CA GLY A 101 -6.78 19.16 1.28
C GLY A 101 -5.34 18.75 1.57
N PHE A 102 -4.86 18.89 2.81
CA PHE A 102 -3.50 18.52 3.20
C PHE A 102 -3.47 17.17 3.90
N ARG A 103 -2.37 16.42 3.74
CA ARG A 103 -2.17 15.15 4.44
C ARG A 103 -1.91 15.42 5.92
N ASP A 104 -2.99 15.57 6.68
CA ASP A 104 -2.97 15.87 8.11
C ASP A 104 -4.17 15.20 8.77
N GLN A 105 -4.05 14.84 10.05
CA GLN A 105 -5.16 14.33 10.86
C GLN A 105 -5.90 15.46 11.55
N ASN A 106 -5.23 16.59 11.78
CA ASN A 106 -5.81 17.72 12.47
C ASN A 106 -6.52 18.66 11.50
N PRO A 107 -7.67 19.24 11.91
CA PRO A 107 -8.30 20.31 11.15
C PRO A 107 -7.36 21.52 11.12
N LEU A 108 -7.54 22.36 10.10
CA LEU A 108 -6.79 23.60 9.94
C LEU A 108 -7.66 24.80 10.37
N PRO A 109 -7.78 25.10 11.68
CA PRO A 109 -8.70 26.12 12.15
C PRO A 109 -8.29 27.50 11.62
N ARG A 110 -9.24 28.33 11.21
CA ARG A 110 -8.95 29.70 10.75
C ARG A 110 -8.61 30.67 11.88
N LYS A 111 -9.10 30.39 13.09
CA LYS A 111 -8.83 31.20 14.29
C LYS A 111 -8.15 30.34 15.35
N LEU A 112 -7.21 30.93 16.07
CA LEU A 112 -6.54 30.30 17.20
C LEU A 112 -7.09 30.87 18.52
N GLY A 113 -6.96 30.08 19.59
CA GLY A 113 -7.23 30.56 20.94
C GLY A 113 -6.29 31.70 21.35
N LYS A 114 -6.68 32.49 22.34
CA LYS A 114 -5.82 33.56 22.89
C LYS A 114 -4.53 32.95 23.43
N GLY A 115 -3.38 33.52 23.05
CA GLY A 115 -2.07 33.06 23.51
C GLY A 115 -1.52 31.82 22.79
N VAL A 116 -2.19 31.33 21.75
CA VAL A 116 -1.71 30.21 20.92
C VAL A 116 -0.99 30.74 19.68
N HIS A 117 0.22 30.28 19.44
CA HIS A 117 1.04 30.61 18.28
C HIS A 117 0.87 29.57 17.18
N ARG A 118 0.82 30.00 15.92
CA ARG A 118 0.79 29.09 14.78
C ARG A 118 2.20 28.78 14.30
N LEU A 119 2.49 27.50 14.06
CA LEU A 119 3.68 27.05 13.37
C LEU A 119 3.29 26.34 12.07
N TRP A 120 3.74 26.88 10.94
CA TRP A 120 3.49 26.31 9.63
C TRP A 120 4.71 25.54 9.14
N PHE A 121 4.48 24.31 8.70
CA PHE A 121 5.42 23.54 7.90
C PHE A 121 4.95 23.59 6.46
N VAL A 122 5.68 24.33 5.61
CA VAL A 122 5.41 24.45 4.19
C VAL A 122 6.56 23.80 3.44
N GLY A 123 6.24 22.95 2.47
CA GLY A 123 7.28 22.35 1.65
C GLY A 123 6.78 21.27 0.71
N ASP A 124 7.73 20.46 0.27
CA ASP A 124 7.56 19.45 -0.77
C ASP A 124 7.27 18.06 -0.18
N SER A 125 7.68 17.02 -0.91
CA SER A 125 7.59 15.61 -0.52
C SER A 125 8.19 15.27 0.85
N PHE A 126 9.26 15.94 1.28
CA PHE A 126 9.84 15.72 2.59
C PHE A 126 8.91 16.25 3.69
N THR A 127 8.38 17.45 3.47
CA THR A 127 7.45 18.06 4.43
C THR A 127 6.14 17.28 4.49
N TYR A 128 5.67 16.79 3.34
CA TYR A 128 4.50 15.93 3.20
C TYR A 128 4.61 14.59 3.96
N GLY A 129 5.84 14.17 4.30
CA GLY A 129 6.11 12.88 4.92
C GLY A 129 6.00 11.71 3.94
N HIS A 130 6.46 11.90 2.70
CA HIS A 130 6.52 10.82 1.71
C HIS A 130 7.33 9.64 2.26
N GLY A 131 6.80 8.42 2.17
CA GLY A 131 7.41 7.21 2.76
C GLY A 131 7.13 6.97 4.25
N VAL A 132 6.57 7.95 4.96
CA VAL A 132 6.14 7.78 6.35
C VAL A 132 4.71 7.22 6.39
N LYS A 133 4.52 5.97 6.84
CA LYS A 133 3.20 5.30 6.84
C LYS A 133 2.20 5.98 7.77
N ASN A 134 2.57 6.16 9.04
CA ASN A 134 1.73 6.84 10.01
C ASN A 134 1.99 8.35 9.98
N VAL A 135 0.95 9.15 9.72
CA VAL A 135 1.04 10.61 9.69
C VAL A 135 1.72 11.14 10.95
N SER A 136 1.36 10.64 12.14
CA SER A 136 1.94 11.09 13.42
C SER A 136 3.46 10.90 13.57
N ASN A 137 4.08 10.07 12.71
CA ASN A 137 5.52 9.84 12.70
C ASN A 137 6.29 10.81 11.79
N ARG A 138 5.59 11.66 11.02
CA ARG A 138 6.24 12.68 10.18
C ARG A 138 6.90 13.73 11.07
N PHE A 139 7.96 14.36 10.57
CA PHE A 139 8.75 15.29 11.38
C PHE A 139 7.91 16.45 11.94
N SER A 140 6.96 17.00 11.18
CA SER A 140 6.10 18.10 11.67
C SER A 140 5.21 17.68 12.84
N ASP A 141 4.70 16.44 12.86
CA ASP A 141 3.91 15.93 13.99
C ASP A 141 4.80 15.58 15.18
N ARG A 142 6.03 15.10 14.94
CA ARG A 142 7.00 14.91 16.02
C ARG A 142 7.38 16.24 16.68
N VAL A 143 7.52 17.30 15.89
CA VAL A 143 7.72 18.66 16.43
C VAL A 143 6.48 19.13 17.18
N ALA A 144 5.28 18.90 16.66
CA ALA A 144 4.04 19.23 17.35
C ALA A 144 3.94 18.54 18.72
N LEU A 145 4.26 17.24 18.78
CA LEU A 145 4.27 16.48 20.02
C LEU A 145 5.31 17.03 21.02
N ALA A 146 6.52 17.33 20.55
CA ALA A 146 7.57 17.90 21.40
C ALA A 146 7.21 19.30 21.93
N LEU A 147 6.53 20.12 21.12
CA LEU A 147 6.03 21.44 21.52
C LEU A 147 4.90 21.32 22.53
N GLU A 148 3.97 20.39 22.35
CA GLU A 148 2.90 20.16 23.31
C GLU A 148 3.45 19.65 24.66
N GLN A 149 4.50 18.82 24.64
CA GLN A 149 5.16 18.34 25.86
C GLN A 149 5.91 19.45 26.61
N SER A 150 6.55 20.37 25.89
CA SER A 150 7.36 21.43 26.50
C SER A 150 6.55 22.70 26.81
N HIS A 151 5.51 22.98 26.02
CA HIS A 151 4.69 24.19 26.10
C HIS A 151 3.21 23.85 25.81
N PRO A 152 2.52 23.14 26.73
CA PRO A 152 1.17 22.66 26.50
C PRO A 152 0.19 23.76 26.07
N GLY A 153 -0.53 23.52 24.99
CA GLY A 153 -1.55 24.45 24.46
C GLY A 153 -1.01 25.77 23.91
N LYS A 154 0.31 25.97 23.80
CA LYS A 154 0.89 27.22 23.30
C LYS A 154 1.07 27.25 21.79
N PHE A 155 1.14 26.09 21.14
CA PHE A 155 1.43 25.99 19.72
C PHE A 155 0.37 25.17 18.97
N ALA A 156 -0.09 25.71 17.85
CA ALA A 156 -0.86 25.00 16.86
C ALA A 156 0.02 24.74 15.64
N VAL A 157 0.41 23.48 15.44
CA VAL A 157 1.23 23.06 14.31
C VAL A 157 0.34 22.68 13.13
N SER A 158 0.71 23.12 11.94
CA SER A 158 -0.02 22.84 10.71
C SER A 158 0.95 22.52 9.58
N ASN A 159 0.67 21.46 8.83
CA ASN A 159 1.47 21.06 7.69
C ASN A 159 0.70 21.33 6.39
N VAL A 160 1.31 22.14 5.54
CA VAL A 160 0.81 22.60 4.25
C VAL A 160 1.86 22.23 3.21
N ALA A 161 1.94 20.94 2.93
CA ALA A 161 2.83 20.40 1.92
C ALA A 161 2.08 19.54 0.92
N GLU A 162 2.66 19.45 -0.27
CA GLU A 162 2.22 18.55 -1.34
C GLU A 162 3.47 17.98 -2.03
N THR A 163 3.38 16.76 -2.54
CA THR A 163 4.48 16.13 -3.26
C THR A 163 4.77 16.85 -4.56
N GLY A 164 6.06 17.09 -4.87
CA GLY A 164 6.48 17.69 -6.14
C GLY A 164 6.25 19.21 -6.23
N MET A 165 5.92 19.87 -5.12
CA MET A 165 5.84 21.32 -5.07
C MET A 165 7.25 21.92 -5.13
N ASN A 166 7.54 22.75 -6.14
CA ASN A 166 8.70 23.63 -6.12
C ASN A 166 8.33 24.84 -5.27
N ILE A 167 8.92 24.91 -4.08
CA ILE A 167 8.84 26.05 -3.15
C ILE A 167 9.98 27.03 -3.39
#